data_AF-A0A2E2TV56-F1
#
_entry.id   AF-A0A2E2TV56-F1
#
_cell.length_a   1.000
_cell.length_b   1.000
_cell.length_c   1.000
_cell.angle_alpha   90.00
_cell.angle_beta   90.00
_cell.angle_gamma   90.00
#
_symmetry.space_group_name_H-M   'P 1'
#
loop_
_entity.id
_entity.type
_entity.pdbx_description
1 polymer ?
#
loop_
_entity_poly.entity_id
_entity_poly.type
_entity_poly.pdbx_seq_one_letter_code
_entity_poly.pdbx_strand_id
1 'polypeptide(L)'
;MFKPSTLDIDYEQFETDLVSYAAGAFNLACNITWFTSQTMPTILAKASREAMAVALEAAIATADTMPHLVGRAHNSAMAVAGQLDSDALDEELATMLGAAASAAATAASASESTSEAPTEAEEEEEEEEEESFGGLGDLFG
;
A
#
# COMPACT_ATOMS: atom_id res chain seq x y z
N MET A 1 49.27 5.80 -20.41
CA MET A 1 48.21 5.73 -21.43
C MET A 1 47.15 4.76 -20.95
N PHE A 2 45.87 5.14 -21.04
CA PHE A 2 44.75 4.25 -20.70
C PHE A 2 44.48 3.25 -21.84
N LYS A 3 43.95 2.08 -21.50
CA LYS A 3 43.51 1.10 -22.51
C LYS A 3 42.21 1.62 -23.15
N PRO A 4 41.96 1.41 -24.46
CA PRO A 4 40.73 1.85 -25.11
C PRO A 4 39.46 1.34 -24.43
N SER A 5 39.48 0.11 -23.91
CA SER A 5 38.35 -0.48 -23.17
C SER A 5 38.04 0.21 -21.84
N THR A 6 38.93 1.05 -21.30
CA THR A 6 38.64 1.87 -20.10
C THR A 6 37.98 3.19 -20.47
N LEU A 7 38.10 3.62 -21.74
CA LEU A 7 37.44 4.83 -22.25
C LEU A 7 36.09 4.52 -22.88
N ASP A 8 35.79 3.24 -23.11
CA ASP A 8 34.49 2.76 -23.58
C ASP A 8 33.55 2.64 -22.37
N ILE A 9 32.89 3.74 -22.04
CA ILE A 9 31.99 3.84 -20.89
C ILE A 9 30.56 3.55 -21.33
N ASP A 10 29.93 2.60 -20.66
CA ASP A 10 28.50 2.35 -20.75
C ASP A 10 27.76 3.34 -19.84
N TYR A 11 27.03 4.28 -20.45
CA TYR A 11 26.33 5.32 -19.73
C TYR A 11 25.04 4.81 -19.06
N GLU A 12 24.30 3.93 -19.73
CA GLU A 12 23.05 3.36 -19.19
C GLU A 12 23.34 2.52 -17.94
N GLN A 13 24.41 1.72 -17.99
CA GLN A 13 24.84 0.95 -16.82
C GLN A 13 25.29 1.86 -15.68
N PHE A 14 26.03 2.94 -15.97
CA PHE A 14 26.50 3.85 -14.94
C PHE A 14 25.34 4.58 -14.26
N GLU A 15 24.34 5.01 -15.02
CA GLU A 15 23.14 5.66 -14.48
C GLU A 15 22.33 4.69 -13.60
N THR A 16 22.13 3.46 -14.07
CA THR A 16 21.47 2.40 -13.30
C THR A 16 22.21 2.12 -11.99
N ASP A 17 23.54 1.99 -12.05
CA ASP A 17 24.40 1.80 -10.88
C ASP A 17 24.25 2.97 -9.90
N LEU A 18 24.30 4.22 -10.40
CA LEU A 18 24.19 5.42 -9.58
C LEU A 18 22.86 5.45 -8.81
N VAL A 19 21.74 5.19 -9.49
CA VAL A 19 20.41 5.15 -8.88
C VAL A 19 20.33 4.03 -7.84
N SER A 20 20.82 2.84 -8.18
CA SER A 20 20.78 1.68 -7.28
C SER A 20 21.61 1.91 -6.01
N TYR A 21 22.80 2.50 -6.13
CA TYR A 21 23.65 2.81 -4.97
C TYR A 21 23.07 3.94 -4.13
N ALA A 22 22.47 4.96 -4.75
CA ALA A 22 21.78 6.03 -4.02
C ALA A 22 20.59 5.47 -3.23
N ALA A 23 19.77 4.62 -3.84
CA ALA A 23 18.66 3.94 -3.18
C ALA A 23 19.16 3.01 -2.06
N GLY A 24 20.23 2.25 -2.31
CA GLY A 24 20.87 1.38 -1.32
C GLY A 24 21.37 2.16 -0.10
N ALA A 25 22.08 3.27 -0.32
CA ALA A 25 22.57 4.14 0.74
C ALA A 25 21.43 4.78 1.54
N PHE A 26 20.38 5.23 0.87
CA PHE A 26 19.19 5.79 1.50
C PHE A 26 18.46 4.75 2.37
N ASN A 27 18.24 3.55 1.83
CA ASN A 27 17.61 2.44 2.54
C ASN A 27 18.44 2.02 3.76
N LEU A 28 19.76 1.91 3.60
CA LEU A 28 20.65 1.63 4.73
C LEU A 28 20.53 2.71 5.80
N ALA A 29 20.63 3.98 5.42
CA ALA A 29 20.52 5.11 6.34
C ALA A 29 19.18 5.11 7.10
N CYS A 30 18.07 4.82 6.44
CA CYS A 30 16.77 4.71 7.08
C CYS A 30 16.70 3.51 8.06
N ASN A 31 17.22 2.35 7.67
CA ASN A 31 17.17 1.14 8.50
C ASN A 31 18.09 1.20 9.73
N ILE A 32 19.24 1.88 9.63
CA ILE A 32 20.13 2.11 10.79
C ILE A 32 19.73 3.36 11.60
N THR A 33 18.63 4.02 11.27
CA THR A 33 18.13 5.25 11.93
C THR A 33 19.10 6.43 11.88
N TRP A 34 19.78 6.62 10.74
CA TRP A 34 20.66 7.77 10.53
C TRP A 34 19.85 9.01 10.16
N PHE A 35 19.78 9.97 11.08
CA PHE A 35 18.95 11.17 10.93
C PHE A 35 19.63 12.25 10.10
N THR A 36 18.99 12.61 8.99
CA THR A 36 19.36 13.74 8.11
C THR A 36 18.08 14.42 7.61
N SER A 37 18.22 15.59 6.97
CA SER A 37 17.07 16.24 6.31
C SER A 37 16.40 15.35 5.27
N GLN A 38 17.18 14.49 4.60
CA GLN A 38 16.66 13.63 3.52
C GLN A 38 15.95 12.38 4.06
N THR A 39 16.47 11.78 5.15
CA THR A 39 15.95 10.50 5.69
C THR A 39 14.88 10.68 6.77
N MET A 40 14.85 11.83 7.45
CA MET A 40 13.97 12.06 8.61
C MET A 40 12.47 11.88 8.30
N PRO A 41 11.91 12.40 7.19
CA PRO A 41 10.49 12.18 6.86
C PRO A 41 10.15 10.69 6.72
N THR A 42 11.01 9.94 6.04
CA THR A 42 10.82 8.50 5.82
C THR A 42 10.95 7.71 7.11
N ILE A 43 11.93 8.02 7.96
CA ILE A 43 12.09 7.36 9.26
C ILE A 43 10.87 7.60 10.15
N LEU A 44 10.37 8.84 10.22
CA LEU A 44 9.18 9.17 11.02
C LEU A 44 7.93 8.43 10.53
N ALA A 45 7.73 8.41 9.21
CA ALA A 45 6.59 7.70 8.62
C ALA A 45 6.68 6.18 8.81
N LYS A 46 7.89 5.60 8.75
CA LYS A 46 8.11 4.18 9.05
C LYS A 46 7.82 3.88 10.53
N ALA A 47 8.36 4.68 11.43
CA ALA A 47 8.18 4.49 12.86
C ALA A 47 6.71 4.58 13.28
N SER A 48 5.94 5.55 12.74
CA SER A 48 4.51 5.67 13.06
C SER A 48 3.70 4.48 12.56
N ARG A 49 3.97 4.00 11.33
CA ARG A 49 3.30 2.80 10.78
C ARG A 49 3.63 1.54 11.57
N GLU A 50 4.89 1.35 11.94
CA GLU A 50 5.32 0.18 12.72
C GLU A 50 4.71 0.20 14.13
N ALA A 51 4.70 1.36 14.78
CA ALA A 51 4.05 1.52 16.08
C ALA A 51 2.54 1.22 15.99
N MET A 52 1.86 1.73 14.96
CA MET A 52 0.45 1.47 14.74
C MET A 52 0.17 -0.01 14.46
N ALA A 53 0.98 -0.66 13.62
CA ALA A 53 0.87 -2.09 13.32
C ALA A 53 1.02 -2.93 14.60
N VAL A 54 2.05 -2.68 15.40
CA VAL A 54 2.26 -3.38 16.67
C VAL A 54 1.10 -3.11 17.64
N ALA A 55 0.62 -1.87 17.74
CA ALA A 55 -0.48 -1.54 18.65
C ALA A 55 -1.79 -2.24 18.26
N LEU A 56 -2.10 -2.35 16.97
CA LEU A 56 -3.28 -3.07 16.49
C LEU A 56 -3.17 -4.59 16.69
N GLU A 57 -2.01 -5.17 16.41
CA GLU A 57 -1.78 -6.60 16.61
C GLU A 57 -1.76 -7.00 18.08
N ALA A 58 -1.17 -6.17 18.94
CA ALA A 58 -1.19 -6.37 20.40
C ALA A 58 -2.51 -5.95 21.06
N ALA A 59 -3.49 -5.46 20.29
CA ALA A 59 -4.77 -4.94 20.79
C ALA A 59 -4.63 -3.89 21.91
N ILE A 60 -3.64 -3.01 21.79
CA ILE A 60 -3.43 -1.91 22.74
C ILE A 60 -4.47 -0.84 22.47
N ALA A 61 -5.33 -0.60 23.46
CA ALA A 61 -6.40 0.40 23.42
C ALA A 61 -5.85 1.82 23.58
N THR A 62 -5.84 2.59 22.49
CA THR A 62 -5.55 4.03 22.46
C THR A 62 -6.66 4.77 21.69
N ALA A 63 -6.67 6.10 21.71
CA ALA A 63 -7.63 6.89 20.96
C ALA A 63 -7.60 6.57 19.45
N ASP A 64 -6.40 6.33 18.91
CA ASP A 64 -6.19 6.09 17.48
C ASP A 64 -6.50 4.63 17.09
N THR A 65 -6.24 3.64 17.96
CA THR A 65 -6.48 2.23 17.65
C THR A 65 -7.91 1.78 17.94
N MET A 66 -8.63 2.43 18.85
CA MET A 66 -9.95 2.01 19.30
C MET A 66 -10.97 1.84 18.15
N PRO A 67 -11.10 2.77 17.19
CA PRO A 67 -12.05 2.63 16.09
C PRO A 67 -11.78 1.37 15.25
N HIS A 68 -10.50 1.05 15.02
CA HIS A 68 -10.10 -0.13 14.27
C HIS A 68 -10.34 -1.42 15.06
N LEU A 69 -10.05 -1.43 16.35
CA LEU A 69 -10.27 -2.59 17.22
C LEU A 69 -11.76 -2.91 17.35
N VAL A 70 -12.62 -1.90 17.52
CA VAL A 70 -14.08 -2.08 17.55
C VAL A 70 -14.60 -2.58 16.21
N GLY A 71 -14.12 -2.01 15.10
CA GLY A 71 -14.48 -2.51 13.76
C GLY A 71 -14.08 -3.98 13.55
N ARG A 72 -12.86 -4.36 13.95
CA ARG A 72 -12.40 -5.76 13.90
C ARG A 72 -13.25 -6.68 14.77
N ALA A 73 -13.60 -6.25 15.98
CA ALA A 73 -14.44 -7.00 16.90
C ALA A 73 -15.86 -7.19 16.34
N HIS A 74 -16.45 -6.13 15.78
CA HIS A 74 -17.77 -6.19 15.14
C HIS A 74 -17.77 -7.15 13.96
N ASN A 75 -16.79 -7.05 13.06
CA ASN A 75 -16.67 -7.96 11.92
C ASN A 75 -16.47 -9.41 12.37
N SER A 76 -15.68 -9.63 13.43
CA SER A 76 -15.49 -10.98 14.00
C SER A 76 -16.78 -11.53 14.61
N ALA A 77 -17.56 -10.68 15.29
CA ALA A 77 -18.86 -11.07 15.84
C ALA A 77 -19.87 -11.42 14.74
N MET A 78 -19.93 -10.62 13.66
CA MET A 78 -20.77 -10.93 12.50
C MET A 78 -20.32 -12.21 11.78
N ALA A 79 -19.01 -12.44 11.66
CA ALA A 79 -18.48 -13.65 11.06
C ALA A 79 -18.83 -14.91 11.87
N VAL A 80 -18.86 -14.82 13.21
CA VAL A 80 -19.35 -15.91 14.07
C VAL A 80 -20.86 -16.06 13.90
N ALA A 81 -21.63 -14.96 13.97
CA ALA A 81 -23.09 -15.00 13.83
C ALA A 81 -23.54 -15.63 12.51
N GLY A 82 -22.85 -15.38 11.40
CA GLY A 82 -23.16 -15.98 10.10
C GLY A 82 -22.91 -17.49 9.99
N GLN A 83 -22.26 -18.10 10.98
CA GLN A 83 -22.06 -19.56 11.05
C GLN A 83 -23.14 -20.26 11.89
N LEU A 84 -23.99 -19.52 12.60
CA LEU A 84 -25.04 -20.06 13.45
C LEU A 84 -26.35 -20.29 12.67
N ASP A 85 -27.16 -21.23 13.14
CA ASP A 85 -28.51 -21.45 12.63
C ASP A 85 -29.45 -20.28 12.95
N SER A 86 -30.50 -20.09 12.14
CA SER A 86 -31.45 -18.98 12.27
C SER A 86 -32.17 -18.93 13.63
N ASP A 87 -32.35 -20.07 14.29
CA ASP A 87 -33.01 -20.16 15.59
C ASP A 87 -32.14 -19.60 16.74
N ALA A 88 -30.83 -19.47 16.51
CA ALA A 88 -29.89 -18.92 17.48
C ALA A 88 -29.63 -17.41 17.28
N LEU A 89 -30.19 -16.81 16.23
CA LEU A 89 -30.05 -15.39 15.90
C LEU A 89 -31.30 -14.63 16.32
N ASP A 90 -31.12 -13.43 16.88
CA ASP A 90 -32.23 -12.51 17.07
C ASP A 90 -32.56 -11.75 15.77
N GLU A 91 -33.72 -11.10 15.74
CA GLU A 91 -34.20 -10.37 14.56
C GLU A 91 -33.22 -9.25 14.15
N GLU A 92 -32.63 -8.57 15.13
CA GLU A 92 -31.68 -7.49 14.88
C GLU A 92 -30.40 -8.01 14.18
N LEU A 93 -29.78 -9.07 14.71
CA LEU A 93 -28.60 -9.71 14.10
C LEU A 93 -28.92 -10.29 12.73
N ALA A 94 -30.08 -10.94 12.55
CA ALA A 94 -30.51 -11.47 11.26
C ALA A 94 -30.64 -10.36 10.20
N THR A 95 -31.22 -9.21 10.57
CA THR A 95 -31.32 -8.06 9.66
C THR A 95 -29.95 -7.46 9.33
N MET A 96 -29.05 -7.34 10.31
CA MET A 96 -27.69 -6.85 10.10
C MET A 96 -26.88 -7.78 9.19
N LEU A 97 -27.02 -9.10 9.36
CA LEU A 97 -26.35 -10.09 8.53
C LEU A 97 -26.87 -10.05 7.08
N GLY A 98 -28.18 -9.93 6.91
CA GLY A 98 -28.81 -9.76 5.60
C GLY A 98 -28.37 -8.48 4.89
N ALA A 99 -28.27 -7.36 5.63
CA ALA A 99 -27.75 -6.10 5.10
C ALA A 99 -26.27 -6.21 4.69
N ALA A 100 -25.45 -6.87 5.51
CA ALA A 100 -24.04 -7.13 5.22
C ALA A 100 -23.86 -8.00 3.97
N ALA A 101 -24.67 -9.05 3.81
CA ALA A 101 -24.67 -9.91 2.62
C ALA A 101 -25.06 -9.13 1.34
N SER A 102 -26.06 -8.27 1.43
CA SER A 102 -26.48 -7.38 0.33
C SER A 102 -25.38 -6.39 -0.05
N ALA A 103 -24.71 -5.78 0.94
CA ALA A 103 -23.60 -4.87 0.74
C ALA A 103 -22.38 -5.57 0.09
N ALA A 104 -22.08 -6.80 0.52
CA ALA A 104 -21.01 -7.60 -0.08
C ALA A 104 -21.32 -7.97 -1.55
N ALA A 105 -22.56 -8.33 -1.85
CA ALA A 105 -22.99 -8.63 -3.22
C ALA A 105 -22.89 -7.39 -4.14
N THR A 106 -23.27 -6.21 -3.65
CA THR A 106 -23.13 -4.96 -4.41
C THR A 106 -21.67 -4.55 -4.61
N ALA A 107 -20.80 -4.74 -3.61
CA ALA A 107 -19.37 -4.50 -3.75
C ALA A 107 -18.69 -5.46 -4.75
N ALA A 108 -19.14 -6.72 -4.81
CA ALA A 108 -18.65 -7.71 -5.76
C ALA A 108 -19.06 -7.38 -7.21
N SER A 109 -20.30 -6.96 -7.46
CA SER A 109 -20.74 -6.52 -8.80
C SER A 109 -20.06 -5.22 -9.26
N ALA A 110 -19.68 -4.32 -8.34
CA ALA A 110 -18.97 -3.10 -8.68
C ALA A 110 -17.50 -3.36 -9.12
N SER A 111 -16.90 -4.46 -8.68
CA SER A 111 -15.54 -4.84 -9.07
C SER A 111 -15.45 -5.46 -10.47
N GLU A 112 -16.57 -5.90 -11.07
CA GLU A 112 -16.61 -6.47 -12.42
C GLU A 112 -16.86 -5.40 -13.51
N SER A 113 -17.16 -4.15 -13.12
CA SER A 113 -17.66 -3.10 -14.02
C SER A 113 -16.71 -1.91 -14.23
N THR A 114 -15.41 -2.02 -13.89
CA THR A 114 -14.41 -0.95 -14.10
C THR A 114 -13.53 -1.12 -15.36
N SER A 115 -13.93 -1.96 -16.32
CA SER A 115 -13.36 -1.95 -17.67
C SER A 115 -14.14 -1.01 -18.59
N GLU A 116 -14.18 0.28 -18.28
CA GLU A 116 -14.49 1.30 -19.29
C GLU A 116 -13.72 2.59 -18.95
N ALA A 117 -12.63 2.79 -19.70
CA ALA A 117 -11.89 4.03 -19.72
C ALA A 117 -12.75 5.13 -20.37
N PRO A 118 -12.85 6.34 -19.80
CA PRO A 118 -13.31 7.49 -20.56
C PRO A 118 -12.12 8.07 -21.35
N THR A 119 -12.19 7.96 -22.69
CA THR A 119 -11.35 8.70 -23.63
C THR A 119 -12.23 9.56 -24.55
N GLU A 120 -12.06 10.88 -24.46
CA GLU A 120 -12.06 11.91 -25.53
C GLU A 120 -11.99 13.28 -24.81
N ALA A 121 -10.83 13.94 -24.71
CA ALA A 121 -10.04 14.65 -25.74
C ALA A 121 -10.50 16.10 -25.97
N GLU A 122 -9.70 17.05 -25.47
CA GLU A 122 -9.30 18.25 -26.23
C GLU A 122 -7.87 18.63 -25.81
N GLU A 123 -7.05 18.82 -26.85
CA GLU A 123 -5.60 19.02 -26.87
C GLU A 123 -5.21 20.46 -26.51
N GLU A 124 -4.12 20.64 -25.75
CA GLU A 124 -3.06 21.59 -26.11
C GLU A 124 -1.71 20.96 -25.74
N GLU A 125 -0.81 20.98 -26.72
CA GLU A 125 0.54 20.41 -26.72
C GLU A 125 1.48 21.09 -25.72
N GLU A 126 2.28 20.29 -25.01
CA GLU A 126 3.71 20.57 -24.82
C GLU A 126 4.43 19.23 -24.57
N GLU A 127 5.40 18.93 -25.43
CA GLU A 127 6.30 17.77 -25.39
C GLU A 127 7.21 17.83 -24.15
N GLU A 128 7.41 16.70 -23.46
CA GLU A 128 8.74 16.23 -23.04
C GLU A 128 8.68 14.74 -22.62
N GLU A 129 9.78 14.05 -22.91
CA GLU A 129 9.90 12.62 -23.18
C GLU A 129 9.74 11.67 -21.97
N GLU A 130 9.46 10.41 -22.31
CA GLU A 130 9.18 9.29 -21.41
C GLU A 130 10.35 8.89 -20.51
N GLU A 131 10.10 8.81 -19.20
CA GLU A 131 10.65 7.74 -18.37
C GLU A 131 9.53 7.14 -17.52
N SER A 132 8.97 6.05 -18.03
CA SER A 132 8.04 5.18 -17.31
C SER A 132 8.74 4.59 -16.09
N PHE A 133 8.49 5.20 -14.92
CA PHE A 133 8.91 4.67 -13.63
C PHE A 133 8.20 3.33 -13.39
N GLY A 134 8.89 2.24 -13.75
CA GLY A 134 8.50 0.88 -13.44
C GLY A 134 8.16 0.76 -11.95
N GLY A 135 6.89 0.47 -11.66
CA GLY A 135 6.38 0.37 -10.30
C GLY A 135 7.16 -0.64 -9.46
N LEU A 136 7.08 -0.48 -8.14
CA LEU A 136 7.78 -1.22 -7.08
C LEU A 136 7.76 -2.78 -7.17
N GLY A 137 7.06 -3.36 -8.15
CA GLY A 137 7.05 -4.80 -8.45
C GLY A 137 8.30 -5.31 -9.18
N ASP A 138 8.97 -4.49 -10.00
CA ASP A 138 10.19 -4.89 -10.72
C ASP A 138 11.44 -4.92 -9.82
N LEU A 139 11.34 -4.40 -8.59
CA LEU A 139 12.46 -4.33 -7.64
C LEU A 139 12.69 -5.63 -6.83
N PHE A 140 11.81 -6.63 -6.99
CA PHE A 140 11.88 -7.90 -6.27
C PHE A 140 11.67 -9.15 -7.14
N GLY A 141 11.69 -8.98 -8.47
CA GLY A 141 11.59 -10.07 -9.46
C GLY A 141 12.93 -10.70 -9.81
#